data_AF-A0A1X7SKF5-F1
#
_entry.id   AF-A0A1X7SKF5-F1
#
_cell.length_a   1.000
_cell.length_b   1.000
_cell.length_c   1.000
_cell.angle_alpha   90.00
_cell.angle_beta   90.00
_cell.angle_gamma   90.00
#
_symmetry.space_group_name_H-M   'P 1'
#
loop_
_entity.id
_entity.type
_entity.pdbx_description
1 polymer ?
#
loop_
_entity_poly.entity_id
_entity_poly.type
_entity_poly.pdbx_seq_one_letter_code
_entity_poly.pdbx_strand_id
1 'polypeptide(L)' 'MRLKKLIKDTQKKTNPSYFLIHFKQNDTYSIAKANCVEAEQLEAGTSCRVRNGKDFHDGTIVTFGNKKDVRNAA' A
#
# COMPACT_ATOMS: atom_id res chain seq x y z
N MET A 1 -6.61 29.80 -13.44
CA MET A 1 -6.66 28.37 -13.02
C MET A 1 -5.98 28.23 -11.66
N ARG A 2 -6.61 27.59 -10.66
CA ARG A 2 -6.13 27.59 -9.26
C ARG A 2 -4.99 26.57 -9.07
N LEU A 3 -3.78 27.06 -8.76
CA LEU A 3 -2.59 26.28 -8.39
C LEU A 3 -2.88 25.18 -7.34
N LYS A 4 -3.81 25.46 -6.42
CA LYS A 4 -4.31 24.52 -5.40
C LYS A 4 -4.92 23.23 -5.99
N LYS A 5 -5.52 23.29 -7.18
CA LYS A 5 -6.10 22.13 -7.86
C LYS A 5 -5.00 21.24 -8.46
N LEU A 6 -3.96 21.86 -9.03
CA LEU A 6 -2.80 21.15 -9.59
C LEU A 6 -2.02 20.41 -8.49
N ILE A 7 -1.75 21.05 -7.34
CA ILE A 7 -1.04 20.41 -6.23
C ILE A 7 -1.84 19.22 -5.69
N LYS A 8 -3.16 19.32 -5.63
CA LYS A 8 -4.04 18.21 -5.21
C LYS A 8 -4.06 17.07 -6.23
N ASP A 9 -4.06 17.37 -7.53
CA ASP A 9 -3.98 16.38 -8.61
C ASP A 9 -2.61 15.72 -8.70
N THR A 10 -1.53 16.48 -8.48
CA THR A 10 -0.15 15.97 -8.48
C THR A 10 0.13 15.15 -7.21
N GLN A 11 -0.36 15.55 -6.03
CA GLN A 11 -0.26 14.70 -4.82
C GLN A 11 -1.16 13.46 -4.88
N LYS A 12 -2.23 13.47 -5.69
CA LYS A 12 -2.98 12.27 -6.06
C LYS A 12 -2.19 11.31 -6.95
N LYS A 13 -1.13 11.79 -7.59
CA LYS A 13 -0.32 11.06 -8.58
C LYS A 13 0.87 10.31 -7.95
N THR A 14 1.19 10.56 -6.68
CA THR A 14 2.43 10.03 -6.05
C THR A 14 2.20 9.22 -4.79
N ASN A 15 0.97 9.14 -4.26
CA ASN A 15 0.67 8.22 -3.16
C ASN A 15 0.16 6.90 -3.73
N PRO A 16 0.89 5.78 -3.56
CA PRO A 16 0.44 4.47 -4.02
C PRO A 16 -0.91 4.15 -3.38
N SER A 17 -1.88 3.80 -4.22
CA SER A 17 -3.23 3.47 -3.75
C SER A 17 -3.31 2.03 -3.22
N TYR A 18 -2.35 1.19 -3.62
CA TYR A 18 -2.29 -0.23 -3.29
C TYR A 18 -0.87 -0.65 -2.93
N PHE A 19 -0.77 -1.62 -2.04
CA PHE A 19 0.46 -2.22 -1.55
C PHE A 19 0.37 -3.74 -1.71
N LEU A 20 1.43 -4.36 -2.20
CA LEU A 20 1.61 -5.81 -2.12
C LEU A 20 2.26 -6.12 -0.78
N ILE A 21 1.56 -6.89 0.04
CA ILE A 21 2.03 -7.27 1.37
C ILE A 21 2.31 -8.76 1.38
N HIS A 22 3.49 -9.14 1.88
CA HIS A 22 3.83 -10.51 2.18
C HIS A 22 3.53 -10.82 3.65
N PHE A 23 2.60 -11.73 3.90
CA PHE A 23 2.24 -12.19 5.23
C PHE A 23 3.09 -13.40 5.61
N LYS A 24 4.11 -13.20 6.45
CA LYS A 24 5.02 -14.27 6.91
C LYS A 24 4.31 -15.42 7.61
N GLN A 25 3.14 -15.17 8.22
CA GLN A 25 2.42 -16.19 8.98
C GLN A 25 1.90 -17.34 8.10
N ASN A 26 1.50 -17.02 6.87
CA ASN A 26 0.89 -17.97 5.95
C ASN A 26 1.68 -18.13 4.63
N ASP A 27 2.84 -17.46 4.51
CA ASP A 27 3.64 -17.37 3.28
C ASP A 27 2.78 -16.95 2.06
N THR A 28 1.92 -15.95 2.26
CA THR A 28 0.97 -15.48 1.23
C THR A 28 1.17 -14.02 0.92
N TYR A 29 0.90 -13.66 -0.34
CA TYR A 29 0.90 -12.29 -0.81
C TYR A 29 -0.54 -11.77 -0.93
N SER A 30 -0.77 -10.53 -0.53
CA SER A 30 -2.08 -9.90 -0.66
C SER A 30 -1.96 -8.43 -1.03
N ILE A 31 -2.94 -7.97 -1.81
CA ILE A 31 -3.03 -6.59 -2.25
C ILE A 31 -3.91 -5.82 -1.27
N ALA A 32 -3.28 -4.98 -0.45
CA ALA A 32 -3.95 -4.10 0.50
C ALA A 32 -4.09 -2.69 -0.07
N LYS A 33 -5.16 -1.97 0.30
CA LYS A 33 -5.29 -0.54 0.01
C LYS A 33 -4.48 0.27 1.00
N ALA A 34 -3.97 1.43 0.58
CA ALA A 34 -3.19 2.34 1.42
C ALA A 34 -3.86 2.69 2.76
N ASN A 35 -5.18 2.85 2.77
CA ASN A 35 -5.95 3.18 3.98
C ASN A 35 -6.09 2.01 4.98
N CYS A 36 -5.72 0.79 4.57
CA CYS A 36 -5.76 -0.41 5.39
C CYS A 36 -4.37 -0.84 5.87
N VAL A 37 -3.30 -0.16 5.42
CA VAL A 37 -1.91 -0.50 5.77
C VAL A 37 -1.38 0.55 6.74
N GLU A 38 -0.91 0.08 7.89
CA GLU A 38 -0.21 0.89 8.89
C GLU A 38 1.26 0.47 8.89
N ALA A 39 2.17 1.38 8.54
CA ALA A 39 3.60 1.16 8.54
C ALA A 39 4.31 2.43 8.99
N GLU A 40 5.48 2.29 9.59
CA GLU A 40 6.33 3.44 9.95
C GLU A 40 6.80 4.17 8.69
N GLN A 41 7.16 3.41 7.66
CA GLN A 41 7.53 3.91 6.34
C GLN A 41 6.80 3.11 5.25
N LEU A 42 6.21 3.80 4.28
CA LEU A 42 5.49 3.18 3.16
C LEU A 42 6.46 2.81 2.03
N GLU A 43 7.48 2.03 2.37
CA GLU A 43 8.56 1.62 1.47
C GLU A 43 8.66 0.09 1.38
N ALA A 44 9.22 -0.40 0.27
CA ALA A 44 9.44 -1.83 0.09
C ALA A 44 10.48 -2.36 1.08
N GLY A 45 10.22 -3.53 1.66
CA GLY A 45 11.00 -4.12 2.74
C GLY A 45 10.56 -3.70 4.14
N THR A 46 9.71 -2.68 4.27
CA THR A 46 9.24 -2.22 5.58
C THR A 46 8.18 -3.15 6.15
N SER A 47 8.27 -3.42 7.45
CA SER A 47 7.26 -4.18 8.19
C SER A 47 6.00 -3.32 8.35
N CYS A 48 4.85 -3.91 8.07
CA CYS A 48 3.57 -3.22 8.12
C CYS A 48 2.49 -4.10 8.75
N ARG A 49 1.43 -3.46 9.23
CA ARG A 49 0.19 -4.10 9.65
C ARG A 49 -0.91 -3.81 8.67
N VAL A 50 -1.65 -4.85 8.29
CA VAL A 50 -2.82 -4.74 7.43
C VAL A 50 -4.06 -4.98 8.27
N ARG A 51 -4.96 -3.99 8.30
CA ARG A 51 -6.26 -4.11 8.93
C ARG A 51 -7.22 -4.86 8.00
N ASN A 52 -7.74 -5.98 8.48
CA ASN A 52 -8.78 -6.77 7.82
C ASN A 52 -10.00 -6.91 8.74
N GLY A 53 -10.96 -6.00 8.60
CA GLY A 53 -12.11 -5.95 9.51
C GLY A 53 -11.70 -5.54 10.93
N LYS A 54 -11.86 -6.45 11.89
CA LYS A 54 -11.43 -6.26 13.29
C LYS A 54 -10.02 -6.79 13.57
N ASP A 55 -9.49 -7.60 12.66
CA ASP A 55 -8.21 -8.27 12.81
C ASP A 55 -7.09 -7.46 12.14
N PHE A 56 -5.88 -7.63 12.65
CA PHE A 56 -4.67 -7.04 12.10
C PHE A 56 -3.70 -8.17 11.75
N HIS A 57 -3.16 -8.10 10.55
CA HIS A 57 -2.19 -9.06 10.07
C HIS A 57 -0.84 -8.38 9.87
N ASP A 58 0.19 -8.91 10.52
CA ASP A 58 1.56 -8.45 10.37
C ASP A 58 2.14 -9.00 9.06
N GLY A 59 2.73 -8.11 8.27
CA GLY A 59 3.33 -8.43 6.98
C GLY A 59 4.48 -7.49 6.63
N THR A 60 5.00 -7.64 5.42
CA THR A 60 6.07 -6.81 4.89
C THR A 60 5.65 -6.25 3.55
N ILE A 61 5.83 -4.95 3.34
CA ILE A 61 5.57 -4.30 2.06
C ILE A 61 6.59 -4.83 1.05
N VAL A 62 6.12 -5.41 -0.04
CA VAL A 62 6.98 -5.92 -1.13
C VAL A 62 7.11 -4.86 -2.21
N THR A 63 5.97 -4.28 -2.60
CA THR A 63 5.91 -3.21 -3.60
C THR A 63 4.64 -2.38 -3.40
N PHE A 64 4.59 -1.22 -4.04
CA PHE A 64 3.48 -0.28 -3.92
C PHE A 64 3.25 0.45 -5.24
N GLY A 65 1.99 0.79 -5.54
CA GLY A 65 1.65 1.45 -6.79
C GLY A 65 0.15 1.50 -7.07
N ASN A 66 -0.21 1.53 -8.36
CA ASN A 66 -1.60 1.35 -8.74
C ASN A 66 -1.97 -0.13 -8.71
N LYS A 67 -3.26 -0.42 -8.63
CA LYS A 67 -3.77 -1.80 -8.59
C LYS A 67 -3.21 -2.69 -9.72
N LYS A 68 -3.03 -2.12 -10.92
CA LYS A 68 -2.53 -2.85 -12.09
C LYS A 68 -1.05 -3.21 -11.95
N ASP A 69 -0.24 -2.26 -11.49
CA ASP A 69 1.20 -2.45 -11.28
C ASP A 69 1.45 -3.48 -10.16
N VAL A 70 0.72 -3.33 -9.06
CA VAL A 70 0.81 -4.23 -7.90
C VAL A 70 0.34 -5.64 -8.25
N ARG A 71 -0.70 -5.79 -9.08
CA ARG A 71 -1.19 -7.10 -9.53
C ARG A 71 -0.22 -7.81 -10.47
N ASN A 72 0.56 -7.09 -11.26
CA ASN A 72 1.58 -7.71 -12.12
C ASN A 72 2.79 -8.20 -11.32
N ALA A 73 2.97 -7.71 -10.09
CA ALA A 73 4.08 -8.06 -9.21
C ALA A 73 3.70 -9.11 -8.14
N ALA A 74 2.42 -9.45 -8.03
CA ALA A 74 1.85 -10.42 -7.09
C ALA A 74 1.73 -11.80 -7.73
#